data_AF-A0A8D0FZA6-F1
#
_entry.id   AF-A0A8D0FZA6-F1
#
_cell.length_a   1.000
_cell.length_b   1.000
_cell.length_c   1.000
_cell.angle_alpha   90.00
_cell.angle_beta   90.00
_cell.angle_gamma   90.00
#
_symmetry.space_group_name_H-M   'P 1'
#
loop_
_entity.id
_entity.type
_entity.pdbx_description
1 polymer ?
#
loop_
_entity_poly.entity_id
_entity_poly.type
_entity_poly.pdbx_seq_one_letter_code
_entity_poly.pdbx_strand_id
1 'polypeptide(L)'
;ISEANGQITKLVKNYRSHSALLALPSKLFYHKELEVCADPSAVTSLLHWGKLPRKGFPLIFHGIRGNETREGHSPSWFNPTEAVQVMQYCCHLAKNENAAVSVTDIGVITPYRKQ
;
A
#
# COMPACT_ATOMS: atom_id res chain seq x y z
N ILE A 1 7.11 -41.79 -23.75
CA ILE A 1 7.13 -41.12 -22.43
C ILE A 1 6.40 -39.80 -22.62
N SER A 2 5.19 -39.70 -22.06
CA SER A 2 4.27 -38.57 -22.21
C SER A 2 4.78 -37.35 -21.42
N GLU A 3 5.12 -36.27 -22.12
CA GLU A 3 5.38 -34.98 -21.48
C GLU A 3 4.05 -34.38 -21.02
N ALA A 4 3.88 -34.28 -19.71
CA ALA A 4 2.82 -33.46 -19.14
C ALA A 4 3.16 -31.99 -19.43
N ASN A 5 2.53 -31.41 -20.46
CA ASN A 5 2.49 -29.96 -20.65
C ASN A 5 1.83 -29.33 -19.42
N GLY A 6 2.63 -28.83 -18.49
CA GLY A 6 2.14 -28.14 -17.29
C GLY A 6 1.38 -26.87 -17.68
N GLN A 7 0.04 -26.94 -17.73
CA GLN A 7 -0.79 -25.76 -17.90
C GLN A 7 -0.71 -24.88 -16.64
N ILE A 8 -0.38 -23.61 -16.83
CA ILE A 8 -0.41 -22.59 -15.77
C ILE A 8 -1.75 -21.87 -15.84
N THR A 9 -2.53 -21.96 -14.76
CA THR A 9 -3.77 -21.21 -14.63
C THR A 9 -3.49 -19.84 -14.00
N LYS A 10 -3.83 -18.77 -14.72
CA LYS A 10 -3.76 -17.40 -14.19
C LYS A 10 -5.11 -16.98 -13.61
N LEU A 11 -5.11 -16.60 -12.33
CA LEU A 11 -6.27 -15.98 -11.69
C LEU A 11 -6.24 -14.47 -11.92
N VAL A 12 -7.29 -13.93 -12.53
CA VAL A 12 -7.36 -12.52 -12.93
C VAL A 12 -8.20 -11.65 -12.00
N LYS A 13 -9.08 -12.24 -11.19
CA LYS A 13 -10.01 -11.51 -10.32
C LYS A 13 -9.32 -11.06 -9.03
N ASN A 14 -9.19 -9.75 -8.82
CA ASN A 14 -8.61 -9.17 -7.63
C ASN A 14 -9.71 -8.69 -6.67
N TYR A 15 -9.80 -9.33 -5.50
CA TYR A 15 -10.81 -9.03 -4.48
C TYR A 15 -10.30 -8.09 -3.37
N ARG A 16 -9.13 -7.48 -3.53
CA ARG A 16 -8.45 -6.71 -2.47
C ARG A 16 -8.41 -5.21 -2.73
N SER A 17 -8.12 -4.80 -3.95
CA SER A 17 -7.62 -3.45 -4.23
C SER A 17 -8.64 -2.57 -4.94
N HIS A 18 -8.67 -1.29 -4.55
CA HIS A 18 -9.33 -0.25 -5.33
C HIS A 18 -8.75 -0.17 -6.75
N SER A 19 -9.57 0.19 -7.74
CA SER A 19 -9.17 0.26 -9.16
C SER A 19 -7.90 1.11 -9.40
N ALA A 20 -7.83 2.28 -8.76
CA ALA A 20 -6.68 3.18 -8.80
C ALA A 20 -5.35 2.53 -8.34
N LEU A 21 -5.40 1.62 -7.36
CA LEU A 21 -4.23 0.91 -6.83
C LEU A 21 -3.87 -0.29 -7.71
N LEU A 22 -4.87 -0.94 -8.31
CA LEU A 22 -4.67 -2.13 -9.16
C LEU A 22 -4.15 -1.79 -10.56
N ALA A 23 -4.50 -0.61 -11.09
CA ALA A 23 -4.27 -0.24 -12.48
C ALA A 23 -2.78 -0.33 -12.89
N LEU A 24 -1.87 0.21 -12.08
CA LEU A 24 -0.45 0.22 -12.41
C LEU A 24 0.19 -1.18 -12.32
N PRO A 25 0.05 -1.95 -11.21
CA PRO A 25 0.55 -3.33 -11.15
C PRO A 25 -0.01 -4.21 -12.26
N SER A 26 -1.30 -4.10 -12.55
CA SER A 26 -1.96 -4.86 -13.63
C SER A 26 -1.30 -4.59 -14.98
N LYS A 27 -1.04 -3.31 -15.29
CA LYS A 27 -0.36 -2.90 -16.54
C LYS A 27 1.08 -3.40 -16.61
N LEU A 28 1.85 -3.29 -15.53
CA LEU A 28 3.28 -3.58 -15.54
C LEU A 28 3.59 -5.07 -15.50
N PHE A 29 2.80 -5.86 -14.78
CA PHE A 29 3.16 -7.25 -14.44
C PHE A 29 2.14 -8.28 -14.92
N TYR A 30 0.94 -7.85 -15.33
CA TYR A 30 -0.17 -8.76 -15.67
C TYR A 30 -0.85 -8.42 -17.00
N HIS A 31 -0.16 -7.73 -17.91
CA HIS A 31 -0.68 -7.40 -19.25
C HIS A 31 -2.05 -6.68 -19.25
N LYS A 32 -2.35 -5.94 -18.17
CA LYS A 32 -3.65 -5.28 -17.91
C LYS A 32 -4.84 -6.22 -17.74
N GLU A 33 -4.60 -7.49 -17.42
CA GLU A 33 -5.67 -8.50 -17.32
C GLU A 33 -6.33 -8.59 -15.95
N LEU A 34 -5.77 -7.97 -14.90
CA LEU A 34 -6.39 -8.05 -13.57
C LEU A 34 -7.70 -7.26 -13.52
N GLU A 35 -8.76 -7.92 -13.05
CA GLU A 35 -10.12 -7.38 -12.88
C GLU A 35 -10.33 -6.91 -11.43
N VAL A 36 -11.00 -5.78 -11.27
CA VAL A 36 -11.40 -5.28 -9.94
C VAL A 36 -12.68 -6.00 -9.54
N CYS A 37 -12.59 -6.85 -8.52
CA CYS A 37 -13.71 -7.58 -7.93
C CYS A 37 -13.84 -7.35 -6.41
N ALA A 38 -13.07 -6.40 -5.86
CA ALA A 38 -13.11 -6.05 -4.46
C ALA A 38 -14.46 -5.42 -4.08
N ASP A 39 -14.90 -5.66 -2.85
CA ASP A 39 -16.11 -5.03 -2.30
C ASP A 39 -15.97 -3.50 -2.32
N PRO A 40 -16.84 -2.78 -3.06
CA PRO A 40 -16.80 -1.32 -3.12
C PRO A 40 -16.82 -0.68 -1.74
N SER A 41 -17.62 -1.18 -0.80
CA SER A 41 -17.76 -0.59 0.53
C SER A 41 -16.44 -0.57 1.29
N ALA A 42 -15.64 -1.63 1.17
CA ALA A 42 -14.32 -1.74 1.78
C ALA A 42 -13.31 -0.79 1.11
N VAL A 43 -13.20 -0.85 -0.23
CA VAL A 43 -12.14 -0.15 -0.96
C VAL A 43 -12.41 1.35 -1.15
N THR A 44 -13.65 1.81 -0.98
CA THR A 44 -14.00 3.23 -1.08
C THR A 44 -14.15 3.95 0.27
N SER A 45 -14.07 3.22 1.38
CA SER A 45 -14.32 3.72 2.75
C SER A 45 -13.55 5.00 3.12
N LEU A 46 -12.32 5.16 2.61
CA LEU A 46 -11.44 6.30 2.92
C LEU A 46 -11.31 7.34 1.80
N LEU A 47 -12.09 7.26 0.72
CA LEU A 47 -11.97 8.19 -0.41
C LEU A 47 -12.26 9.66 -0.09
N HIS A 48 -12.98 9.90 1.01
CA HIS A 48 -13.30 11.24 1.49
C HIS A 48 -12.39 11.71 2.63
N TRP A 49 -11.39 10.90 3.03
CA TRP A 49 -10.50 11.23 4.13
C TRP A 49 -9.87 12.62 3.96
N GLY A 50 -9.93 13.42 5.02
CA GLY A 50 -9.55 14.84 5.04
C GLY A 50 -8.14 15.11 4.53
N LYS A 51 -7.22 14.17 4.74
CA LYS A 51 -5.79 14.31 4.43
C LYS A 51 -5.40 13.87 3.01
N LEU A 52 -6.34 13.35 2.21
CA LEU A 52 -6.05 13.03 0.82
C LEU A 52 -5.76 14.32 0.02
N PRO A 53 -4.66 14.39 -0.74
CA PRO A 53 -4.36 15.55 -1.59
C PRO A 53 -5.34 15.68 -2.76
N ARG A 54 -5.93 14.55 -3.19
CA ARG A 54 -7.00 14.49 -4.18
C ARG A 54 -8.12 13.58 -3.67
N LYS A 55 -9.31 14.13 -3.50
CA LYS A 55 -10.50 13.34 -3.13
C LYS A 55 -10.80 12.28 -4.19
N GLY A 56 -11.23 11.10 -3.75
CA GLY A 56 -11.52 9.99 -4.66
C GLY A 56 -10.29 9.22 -5.17
N PHE A 57 -9.07 9.58 -4.75
CA PHE A 57 -7.86 8.87 -5.13
C PHE A 57 -7.13 8.33 -3.89
N PRO A 58 -7.18 7.01 -3.60
CA PRO A 58 -6.72 6.43 -2.34
C PRO A 58 -5.21 6.18 -2.31
N LEU A 59 -4.42 7.16 -2.77
CA LEU A 59 -2.96 7.06 -2.80
C LEU A 59 -2.35 8.44 -2.52
N ILE A 60 -1.36 8.45 -1.62
CA ILE A 60 -0.52 9.61 -1.33
C ILE A 60 0.92 9.22 -1.64
N PHE A 61 1.60 10.01 -2.47
CA PHE A 61 3.05 9.96 -2.61
C PHE A 61 3.63 11.18 -1.88
N HIS A 62 4.16 10.98 -0.68
CA HIS A 62 4.70 12.05 0.15
C HIS A 62 6.21 12.15 -0.05
N GLY A 63 6.67 13.23 -0.70
CA GLY A 63 8.11 13.51 -0.84
C GLY A 63 8.70 14.04 0.46
N ILE A 64 9.65 13.32 1.05
CA ILE A 64 10.27 13.68 2.33
C ILE A 64 11.73 14.07 2.09
N ARG A 65 12.14 15.22 2.64
CA ARG A 65 13.54 15.65 2.68
C ARG A 65 14.14 15.23 4.02
N GLY A 66 14.58 13.99 4.10
CA GLY A 66 15.28 13.42 5.26
C GLY A 66 16.60 12.78 4.82
N ASN A 67 17.47 12.51 5.79
CA ASN A 67 18.71 11.78 5.56
C ASN A 67 18.58 10.38 6.16
N GLU A 68 19.01 9.38 5.40
CA GLU A 68 19.17 8.02 5.94
C GLU A 68 20.37 7.96 6.88
N THR A 69 20.23 7.17 7.93
CA THR A 69 21.24 6.96 8.97
C THR A 69 21.43 5.47 9.23
N ARG A 70 22.52 5.12 9.89
CA ARG A 70 22.93 3.75 10.19
C ARG A 70 23.63 3.69 11.53
N GLU A 71 23.38 2.66 12.32
CA GLU A 71 24.05 2.47 13.62
C GLU A 71 25.34 1.67 13.44
N GLY A 72 26.47 2.32 13.68
CA GLY A 72 27.79 1.70 13.64
C GLY A 72 28.01 0.87 12.37
N HIS A 73 28.26 -0.43 12.57
CA HIS A 73 28.49 -1.41 11.51
C HIS A 73 27.24 -2.21 11.10
N SER A 74 26.05 -1.87 11.61
CA SER A 74 24.81 -2.53 11.18
C SER A 74 24.61 -2.38 9.66
N PRO A 75 24.23 -3.43 8.94
CA PRO A 75 23.94 -3.33 7.50
C PRO A 75 22.58 -2.67 7.21
N SER A 76 21.75 -2.41 8.23
CA SER A 76 20.40 -1.87 8.05
C SER A 76 20.36 -0.36 8.22
N TRP A 77 19.77 0.32 7.24
CA TRP A 77 19.50 1.75 7.24
C TRP A 77 18.16 2.07 7.88
N PHE A 78 17.99 3.33 8.29
CA PHE A 78 16.73 3.90 8.73
C PHE A 78 16.68 5.40 8.43
N ASN A 79 15.50 5.97 8.30
CA ASN A 79 15.26 7.39 8.09
C ASN A 79 14.29 7.91 9.17
N PRO A 80 14.79 8.62 10.20
CA PRO A 80 13.95 9.13 11.28
C PRO A 80 12.86 10.09 10.80
N THR A 81 13.14 10.89 9.77
CA THR A 81 12.17 11.85 9.22
C THR A 81 10.99 11.11 8.57
N GLU A 82 11.28 10.05 7.82
CA GLU A 82 10.24 9.17 7.26
C GLU A 82 9.44 8.48 8.36
N ALA A 83 10.11 7.94 9.38
CA ALA A 83 9.44 7.24 10.49
C ALA A 83 8.45 8.14 11.24
N VAL A 84 8.83 9.40 11.53
CA VAL A 84 7.93 10.39 12.14
C VAL A 84 6.73 10.67 11.24
N GLN A 85 6.95 10.84 9.93
CA GLN A 85 5.86 11.10 8.99
C GLN A 85 4.88 9.91 8.88
N VAL A 86 5.39 8.67 8.86
CA VAL A 86 4.57 7.45 8.89
C VAL A 86 3.74 7.40 10.17
N MET A 87 4.36 7.65 11.33
CA MET A 87 3.64 7.66 12.61
C MET A 87 2.52 8.70 12.65
N GLN A 88 2.74 9.89 12.07
CA GLN A 88 1.69 10.90 11.93
C GLN A 88 0.51 10.40 11.08
N TYR A 89 0.76 9.70 9.98
CA TYR A 89 -0.31 9.09 9.18
C TYR A 89 -1.08 8.03 9.94
N CYS A 90 -0.38 7.12 10.64
CA CYS A 90 -1.02 6.11 11.49
C CYS A 90 -1.91 6.76 12.55
N CYS A 91 -1.41 7.81 13.23
CA CYS A 91 -2.18 8.57 14.21
C CYS A 91 -3.42 9.24 13.59
N HIS A 92 -3.29 9.84 12.41
CA HIS A 92 -4.40 10.49 11.71
C HIS A 92 -5.46 9.50 11.22
N LEU A 93 -5.08 8.28 10.84
CA LEU A 93 -6.01 7.22 10.43
C LEU A 93 -6.74 6.64 11.66
N ALA A 94 -6.00 6.34 12.73
CA ALA A 94 -6.56 5.75 13.95
C ALA A 94 -7.48 6.72 14.72
N LYS A 95 -7.19 8.02 14.69
CA LYS A 95 -7.96 9.06 15.41
C LYS A 95 -8.93 9.83 14.52
N ASN A 96 -9.19 9.37 13.30
CA ASN A 96 -10.08 10.07 12.38
C ASN A 96 -11.53 10.06 12.91
N GLU A 97 -12.03 11.23 13.29
CA GLU A 97 -13.37 11.40 13.87
C GLU A 97 -14.51 10.94 12.94
N ASN A 98 -14.31 11.01 11.62
CA ASN A 98 -15.34 10.65 10.64
C ASN A 98 -15.32 9.17 10.23
N ALA A 99 -14.18 8.50 10.38
CA ALA A 99 -13.97 7.10 9.98
C ALA A 99 -12.66 6.60 10.60
N ALA A 100 -12.70 6.28 11.89
CA ALA A 100 -11.54 5.75 12.60
C ALA A 100 -11.18 4.37 12.03
N VAL A 101 -9.93 4.22 11.59
CA VAL A 101 -9.41 2.94 11.11
C VAL A 101 -8.90 2.14 12.30
N SER A 102 -9.30 0.87 12.43
CA SER A 102 -8.74 0.00 13.46
C SER A 102 -7.23 -0.11 13.29
N VAL A 103 -6.48 -0.10 14.39
CA VAL A 103 -5.02 -0.26 14.34
C VAL A 103 -4.63 -1.59 13.70
N THR A 104 -5.47 -2.63 13.83
CA THR A 104 -5.28 -3.94 13.19
C THR A 104 -5.36 -3.89 11.66
N ASP A 105 -5.97 -2.84 11.11
CA ASP A 105 -6.14 -2.64 9.67
C ASP A 105 -5.05 -1.73 9.08
N ILE A 106 -4.11 -1.25 9.91
CA ILE A 106 -2.99 -0.40 9.50
C ILE A 106 -1.71 -1.25 9.45
N GLY A 107 -1.16 -1.42 8.25
CA GLY A 107 0.13 -2.06 8.02
C GLY A 107 1.22 -1.03 7.65
N VAL A 108 2.37 -1.10 8.31
CA VAL A 108 3.59 -0.38 7.92
C VAL A 108 4.58 -1.40 7.37
N ILE A 109 5.07 -1.16 6.16
CA ILE A 109 6.04 -2.03 5.49
C ILE A 109 7.28 -1.22 5.10
N THR A 110 8.45 -1.83 5.26
CA THR A 110 9.73 -1.22 4.93
C THR A 110 10.73 -2.30 4.52
N PRO A 111 11.64 -2.02 3.57
CA PRO A 111 12.63 -3.01 3.13
C PRO A 111 13.76 -3.24 4.14
N TYR A 112 14.03 -2.28 5.03
CA TYR A 112 15.13 -2.36 5.99
C TYR A 112 14.61 -2.75 7.37
N ARG A 113 15.19 -3.80 7.96
CA ARG A 113 14.77 -4.35 9.26
C ARG A 113 14.74 -3.31 10.40
N LYS A 114 15.62 -2.32 10.34
CA LYS A 114 15.74 -1.29 11.37
C LYS A 114 14.71 -0.16 11.24
N GLN A 115 14.29 0.15 10.02
CA GLN A 115 13.27 1.16 9.76
C GLN A 115 11.92 0.70 10.32
#